data_AF-A0A520NZ44-F1
#
_entry.id   AF-A0A520NZ44-F1
#
_cell.length_a   1.000
_cell.length_b   1.000
_cell.length_c   1.000
_cell.angle_alpha   90.00
_cell.angle_beta   90.00
_cell.angle_gamma   90.00
#
_symmetry.space_group_name_H-M   'P 1'
#
loop_
_entity.id
_entity.type
_entity.pdbx_description
1 polymer ?
#
loop_
_entity_poly.entity_id
_entity_poly.type
_entity_poly.pdbx_seq_one_letter_code
_entity_poly.pdbx_strand_id
1 'polypeptide(L)'
;MKRFLLVFSAFLALSFSAAYAQPSYVGADKCGKCHKASFDVWKGTKHHSSFKKIHKNKIAKKIVKSIGEKRMKKSATCATCHYTVVQKGKKLKPISGPSCESCHGPASKWIAVHNDYGGPGAKRTTETAEHKAKRKKAAADAGMIWPSMIFDVASNCMSCHGLANPKLSGEHASKMLANGHPLNPNFELTKYYNGSVRHRFYPPDVTKNKELTKPQMARLYLVGQAAALVSATAAIAKTDDPKYTAAQKKRISFAKEILSKVPEAAKILKTPTMDAGRQFADAIKGKDFTALVGPRLPTSFK
;
A
#
# COMPACT_ATOMS: atom_id res chain seq x y z
N MET A 1 -0.65 73.16 16.87
CA MET A 1 -0.94 71.95 16.04
C MET A 1 -0.18 70.77 16.64
N LYS A 2 -0.87 69.86 17.35
CA LYS A 2 -0.27 68.68 18.00
C LYS A 2 -0.19 67.53 16.99
N ARG A 3 1.01 67.04 16.67
CA ARG A 3 1.20 65.83 15.86
C ARG A 3 1.27 64.61 16.79
N PHE A 4 0.25 63.77 16.76
CA PHE A 4 0.26 62.45 17.39
C PHE A 4 1.00 61.47 16.46
N LEU A 5 2.14 60.93 16.90
CA LEU A 5 2.74 59.74 16.29
C LEU A 5 2.00 58.50 16.81
N LEU A 6 1.26 57.84 15.94
CA LEU A 6 0.74 56.49 16.15
C LEU A 6 1.85 55.48 15.84
N VAL A 7 2.41 54.85 16.87
CA VAL A 7 3.31 53.70 16.72
C VAL A 7 2.45 52.44 16.63
N PHE A 8 2.34 51.87 15.44
CA PHE A 8 1.74 50.55 15.22
C PHE A 8 2.76 49.47 15.62
N SER A 9 2.64 48.92 16.83
CA SER A 9 3.36 47.71 17.24
C SER A 9 2.73 46.48 16.56
N ALA A 10 3.36 45.98 15.51
CA ALA A 10 3.00 44.72 14.89
C ALA A 10 3.42 43.55 15.81
N PHE A 11 2.46 42.99 16.55
CA PHE A 11 2.66 41.72 17.25
C PHE A 11 2.70 40.57 16.23
N LEU A 12 3.90 40.09 15.92
CA LEU A 12 4.12 38.90 15.11
C LEU A 12 3.77 37.66 15.94
N ALA A 13 2.54 37.15 15.79
CA ALA A 13 2.12 35.89 16.40
C ALA A 13 2.90 34.72 15.77
N LEU A 14 3.93 34.23 16.47
CA LEU A 14 4.64 32.99 16.14
C LEU A 14 3.71 31.80 16.43
N SER A 15 2.97 31.37 15.42
CA SER A 15 2.20 30.13 15.44
C SER A 15 3.17 28.94 15.51
N PHE A 16 3.42 28.42 16.72
CA PHE A 16 4.10 27.14 16.92
C PHE A 16 3.22 26.01 16.38
N SER A 17 3.42 25.65 15.11
CA SER A 17 2.90 24.40 14.58
C SER A 17 3.72 23.27 15.17
N ALA A 18 3.11 22.50 16.09
CA ALA A 18 3.71 21.27 16.59
C ALA A 18 3.99 20.34 15.39
N ALA A 19 5.26 20.24 15.00
CA ALA A 19 5.71 19.35 13.94
C ALA A 19 5.60 17.90 14.45
N TYR A 20 4.43 17.30 14.30
CA TYR A 20 4.25 15.89 14.62
C TYR A 20 5.18 15.05 13.75
N ALA A 21 6.04 14.25 14.38
CA ALA A 21 6.93 13.33 13.69
C ALA A 21 6.14 12.49 12.67
N GLN A 22 6.69 12.30 11.46
CA GLN A 22 6.03 11.51 10.42
C GLN A 22 5.90 10.04 10.85
N PRO A 23 4.82 9.33 10.47
CA PRO A 23 4.69 7.90 10.73
C PRO A 23 5.88 7.12 10.17
N SER A 24 6.36 6.14 10.92
CA SER A 24 7.55 5.36 10.60
C SER A 24 7.29 3.87 10.79
N TYR A 25 8.09 3.07 10.10
CA TYR A 25 7.98 1.62 10.21
C TYR A 25 8.59 1.15 11.54
N VAL A 26 7.98 0.12 12.13
CA VAL A 26 8.44 -0.50 13.40
C VAL A 26 8.95 -1.93 13.21
N GLY A 27 8.71 -2.53 12.05
CA GLY A 27 9.19 -3.85 11.66
C GLY A 27 8.20 -4.99 11.92
N ALA A 28 8.28 -6.00 11.05
CA ALA A 28 7.37 -7.15 11.03
C ALA A 28 7.36 -7.96 12.33
N ASP A 29 8.49 -8.05 13.04
CA ASP A 29 8.59 -8.82 14.28
C ASP A 29 7.62 -8.30 15.36
N LYS A 30 7.36 -6.98 15.41
CA LYS A 30 6.37 -6.43 16.35
C LYS A 30 4.96 -6.91 16.02
N CYS A 31 4.62 -7.02 14.74
CA CYS A 31 3.35 -7.57 14.28
C CYS A 31 3.26 -9.07 14.58
N GLY A 32 4.35 -9.81 14.37
CA GLY A 32 4.42 -11.27 14.55
C GLY A 32 4.26 -11.76 15.99
N LYS A 33 4.46 -10.89 16.99
CA LYS A 33 4.18 -11.20 18.41
C LYS A 33 2.70 -11.53 18.66
N CYS A 34 1.78 -10.87 17.95
CA CYS A 34 0.34 -11.08 18.09
C CYS A 34 -0.28 -11.81 16.88
N HIS A 35 0.26 -11.60 15.67
CA HIS A 35 -0.24 -12.17 14.43
C HIS A 35 0.65 -13.29 13.88
N LYS A 36 0.89 -14.31 14.70
CA LYS A 36 1.85 -15.39 14.40
C LYS A 36 1.55 -16.12 13.09
N ALA A 37 0.30 -16.52 12.86
CA ALA A 37 -0.10 -17.22 11.64
C ALA A 37 0.13 -16.38 10.35
N SER A 38 -0.26 -15.10 10.37
CA SER A 38 0.00 -14.18 9.25
C SER A 38 1.49 -13.90 9.04
N PHE A 39 2.26 -13.83 10.13
CA PHE A 39 3.71 -13.67 10.09
C PHE A 39 4.41 -14.91 9.50
N ASP A 40 3.93 -16.10 9.83
CA ASP A 40 4.42 -17.35 9.27
C ASP A 40 4.15 -17.45 7.76
N VAL A 41 2.96 -17.03 7.30
CA VAL A 41 2.68 -16.86 5.87
C VAL A 41 3.69 -15.88 5.24
N TRP A 42 3.88 -14.70 5.83
CA TRP A 42 4.81 -13.69 5.29
C TRP A 42 6.24 -14.23 5.13
N LYS A 43 6.75 -15.02 6.09
CA LYS A 43 8.08 -15.64 6.00
C LYS A 43 8.24 -16.54 4.77
N GLY A 44 7.16 -17.17 4.30
CA GLY A 44 7.14 -18.00 3.09
C GLY A 44 7.12 -17.21 1.78
N THR A 45 6.92 -15.89 1.83
CA THR A 45 6.70 -15.08 0.61
C THR A 45 7.99 -14.72 -0.14
N LYS A 46 7.81 -14.32 -1.40
CA LYS A 46 8.86 -13.62 -2.18
C LYS A 46 9.22 -12.27 -1.56
N HIS A 47 8.30 -11.58 -0.90
CA HIS A 47 8.62 -10.34 -0.20
C HIS A 47 9.66 -10.54 0.90
N HIS A 48 9.45 -11.52 1.78
CA HIS A 48 10.43 -11.85 2.82
C HIS A 48 11.77 -12.31 2.23
N SER A 49 11.74 -13.32 1.34
CA SER A 49 12.97 -13.90 0.79
C SER A 49 13.77 -12.95 -0.12
N SER A 50 13.11 -11.94 -0.72
CA SER A 50 13.77 -10.93 -1.56
C SER A 50 14.87 -10.17 -0.79
N PHE A 51 14.73 -9.98 0.52
CA PHE A 51 15.71 -9.25 1.33
C PHE A 51 17.13 -9.79 1.18
N LYS A 52 17.25 -11.12 1.07
CA LYS A 52 18.52 -11.84 0.94
C LYS A 52 18.97 -11.98 -0.53
N LYS A 53 18.04 -11.87 -1.48
CA LYS A 53 18.25 -12.24 -2.89
C LYS A 53 18.38 -11.04 -3.84
N ILE A 54 17.49 -10.04 -3.74
CA ILE A 54 17.31 -9.06 -4.83
C ILE A 54 18.56 -8.21 -5.08
N HIS A 55 19.23 -7.75 -4.02
CA HIS A 55 20.45 -6.95 -4.10
C HIS A 55 21.67 -7.71 -4.63
N LYS A 56 21.59 -9.05 -4.72
CA LYS A 56 22.64 -9.91 -5.29
C LYS A 56 22.41 -10.20 -6.78
N ASN A 57 21.26 -9.80 -7.34
CA ASN A 57 20.99 -9.99 -8.75
C ASN A 57 22.04 -9.21 -9.59
N LYS A 58 22.54 -9.83 -10.67
CA LYS A 58 23.58 -9.27 -11.54
C LYS A 58 23.24 -7.85 -12.04
N ILE A 59 21.97 -7.55 -12.31
CA ILE A 59 21.56 -6.22 -12.82
C ILE A 59 21.34 -5.19 -11.71
N ALA A 60 21.23 -5.59 -10.43
CA ALA A 60 20.88 -4.67 -9.33
C ALA A 60 21.95 -3.58 -9.13
N LYS A 61 23.24 -3.93 -9.27
CA LYS A 61 24.36 -2.96 -9.19
C LYS A 61 24.33 -1.95 -10.35
N LYS A 62 23.92 -2.38 -11.54
CA LYS A 62 23.77 -1.51 -12.72
C LYS A 62 22.63 -0.52 -12.51
N ILE A 63 21.46 -1.00 -12.08
CA ILE A 63 20.26 -0.18 -11.84
C ILE A 63 20.49 0.86 -10.74
N VAL A 64 21.06 0.46 -9.59
CA VAL A 64 21.26 1.44 -8.50
C VAL A 64 22.26 2.54 -8.89
N LYS A 65 23.29 2.18 -9.67
CA LYS A 65 24.26 3.16 -10.19
C LYS A 65 23.63 4.12 -11.20
N SER A 66 22.69 3.66 -12.03
CA SER A 66 22.10 4.52 -13.07
C SER A 66 21.30 5.69 -12.48
N ILE A 67 20.75 5.52 -11.29
CA ILE A 67 20.07 6.58 -10.53
C ILE A 67 21.01 7.36 -9.59
N GLY A 68 22.34 7.25 -9.78
CA GLY A 68 23.33 7.99 -8.99
C GLY A 68 23.60 7.41 -7.59
N GLU A 69 23.06 6.24 -7.27
CA GLU A 69 23.18 5.65 -5.94
C GLU A 69 24.18 4.47 -5.91
N LYS A 70 24.82 4.24 -4.76
CA LYS A 70 25.94 3.25 -4.68
C LYS A 70 25.51 1.85 -4.28
N ARG A 71 24.50 1.71 -3.42
CA ARG A 71 24.12 0.43 -2.80
C ARG A 71 22.61 0.32 -2.64
N MET A 72 22.00 -0.70 -3.23
CA MET A 72 20.55 -0.91 -3.21
C MET A 72 19.97 -0.92 -1.79
N LYS A 73 20.62 -1.56 -0.81
CA LYS A 73 20.15 -1.58 0.59
C LYS A 73 20.22 -0.23 1.30
N LYS A 74 21.05 0.70 0.83
CA LYS A 74 21.14 2.05 1.39
C LYS A 74 20.40 3.07 0.54
N SER A 75 19.73 2.61 -0.51
CA SER A 75 19.07 3.49 -1.47
C SER A 75 17.68 3.85 -1.00
N ALA A 76 17.42 5.16 -0.90
CA ALA A 76 16.09 5.67 -0.56
C ALA A 76 15.09 5.29 -1.66
N THR A 77 15.51 5.42 -2.93
CA THR A 77 14.69 5.06 -4.10
C THR A 77 14.38 3.57 -4.13
N CYS A 78 15.37 2.69 -3.92
CA CYS A 78 15.13 1.25 -3.94
C CYS A 78 14.29 0.79 -2.73
N ALA A 79 14.45 1.46 -1.58
CA ALA A 79 13.70 1.15 -0.37
C ALA A 79 12.21 1.44 -0.48
N THR A 80 11.76 2.30 -1.40
CA THR A 80 10.33 2.55 -1.60
C THR A 80 9.54 1.29 -1.94
N CYS A 81 10.21 0.29 -2.54
CA CYS A 81 9.57 -0.93 -3.03
C CYS A 81 10.20 -2.22 -2.51
N HIS A 82 11.47 -2.22 -2.12
CA HIS A 82 12.20 -3.47 -1.84
C HIS A 82 12.53 -3.71 -0.36
N TYR A 83 12.37 -2.73 0.52
CA TYR A 83 12.82 -2.87 1.91
C TYR A 83 11.83 -2.29 2.91
N THR A 84 11.68 -2.99 4.02
CA THR A 84 11.18 -2.37 5.25
C THR A 84 12.36 -1.73 5.97
N VAL A 85 12.29 -0.41 6.12
CA VAL A 85 13.35 0.40 6.74
C VAL A 85 12.84 0.99 8.04
N VAL A 86 13.49 0.64 9.15
CA VAL A 86 13.13 1.14 10.49
C VAL A 86 14.17 2.13 11.00
N GLN A 87 13.74 3.05 11.84
CA GLN A 87 14.64 3.94 12.55
C GLN A 87 15.23 3.22 13.76
N LYS A 88 16.56 3.16 13.84
CA LYS A 88 17.32 2.65 14.99
C LYS A 88 18.26 3.76 15.48
N GLY A 89 17.87 4.46 16.54
CA GLY A 89 18.53 5.69 16.99
C GLY A 89 18.45 6.77 15.89
N LYS A 90 19.60 7.36 15.53
CA LYS A 90 19.71 8.35 14.45
C LYS A 90 19.84 7.74 13.04
N LYS A 91 19.83 6.42 12.89
CA LYS A 91 20.11 5.73 11.61
C LYS A 91 18.87 5.00 11.09
N LEU A 92 18.64 5.10 9.78
CA LEU A 92 17.69 4.25 9.05
C LEU A 92 18.35 2.93 8.69
N LYS A 93 17.69 1.81 9.00
CA LYS A 93 18.20 0.46 8.74
C LYS A 93 17.18 -0.39 7.99
N PRO A 94 17.52 -0.94 6.82
CA PRO A 94 16.71 -1.97 6.18
C PRO A 94 16.80 -3.25 7.02
N ILE A 95 15.67 -3.78 7.47
CA ILE A 95 15.63 -4.98 8.33
C ILE A 95 15.03 -6.19 7.62
N SER A 96 14.20 -5.97 6.60
CA SER A 96 13.59 -7.04 5.80
C SER A 96 13.24 -6.52 4.41
N GLY A 97 12.69 -7.39 3.56
CA GLY A 97 12.00 -6.99 2.34
C GLY A 97 10.67 -6.30 2.68
N PRO A 98 9.77 -6.10 1.70
CA PRO A 98 8.43 -5.61 1.98
C PRO A 98 7.75 -6.48 3.05
N SER A 99 7.11 -5.83 4.02
CA SER A 99 6.54 -6.53 5.18
C SER A 99 5.16 -5.99 5.51
N CYS A 100 4.64 -6.28 6.71
CA CYS A 100 3.28 -5.95 7.15
C CYS A 100 2.92 -4.50 6.81
N GLU A 101 3.79 -3.57 7.17
CA GLU A 101 3.58 -2.12 7.06
C GLU A 101 3.63 -1.62 5.61
N SER A 102 4.19 -2.40 4.68
CA SER A 102 4.15 -2.09 3.24
C SER A 102 2.73 -2.18 2.66
N CYS A 103 1.85 -2.96 3.29
CA CYS A 103 0.44 -3.08 2.92
C CYS A 103 -0.50 -2.42 3.95
N HIS A 104 -0.15 -2.49 5.24
CA HIS A 104 -0.99 -2.04 6.36
C HIS A 104 -0.64 -0.64 6.89
N GLY A 105 0.31 0.05 6.27
CA GLY A 105 0.76 1.38 6.66
C GLY A 105 1.83 1.38 7.75
N PRO A 106 2.60 2.48 7.91
CA PRO A 106 3.65 2.59 8.94
C PRO A 106 3.04 2.61 10.35
N ALA A 107 3.50 1.74 11.24
CA ALA A 107 2.78 1.43 12.48
C ALA A 107 3.11 2.29 13.69
N SER A 108 4.12 3.17 13.62
CA SER A 108 4.57 3.92 14.81
C SER A 108 3.48 4.78 15.46
N LYS A 109 2.48 5.23 14.69
CA LYS A 109 1.35 6.02 15.21
C LYS A 109 0.11 5.21 15.59
N TRP A 110 -0.05 3.98 15.07
CA TRP A 110 -1.28 3.21 15.29
C TRP A 110 -1.08 1.90 16.05
N ILE A 111 0.14 1.39 16.22
CA ILE A 111 0.37 0.08 16.86
C ILE A 111 -0.11 0.06 18.32
N ALA A 112 0.08 1.16 19.06
CA ALA A 112 -0.40 1.27 20.42
C ALA A 112 -1.94 1.29 20.47
N VAL A 113 -2.57 2.14 19.64
CA VAL A 113 -4.03 2.22 19.51
C VAL A 113 -4.63 0.88 19.08
N HIS A 114 -3.99 0.18 18.15
CA HIS A 114 -4.42 -1.14 17.69
C HIS A 114 -4.45 -2.19 18.81
N ASN A 115 -3.50 -2.10 19.76
CA ASN A 115 -3.30 -3.07 20.84
C ASN A 115 -4.11 -2.75 22.11
N ASP A 116 -4.70 -1.56 22.22
CA ASP A 116 -5.55 -1.21 23.34
C ASP A 116 -6.90 -1.94 23.20
N TYR A 117 -7.35 -2.73 24.17
CA TYR A 117 -8.67 -3.38 24.11
C TYR A 117 -9.64 -2.84 25.18
N GLY A 118 -9.31 -1.69 25.77
CA GLY A 118 -10.07 -1.07 26.86
C GLY A 118 -9.25 -0.92 28.14
N GLY A 119 -7.93 -0.73 28.03
CA GLY A 119 -7.03 -0.56 29.17
C GLY A 119 -6.35 -1.85 29.67
N PRO A 120 -5.60 -1.76 30.79
CA PRO A 120 -4.81 -2.87 31.34
C PRO A 120 -5.66 -4.11 31.61
N GLY A 121 -5.19 -5.28 31.14
CA GLY A 121 -5.86 -6.57 31.35
C GLY A 121 -7.04 -6.85 30.40
N ALA A 122 -7.52 -5.86 29.65
CA ALA A 122 -8.57 -6.06 28.66
C ALA A 122 -8.07 -6.94 27.50
N LYS A 123 -8.89 -7.92 27.09
CA LYS A 123 -8.58 -8.85 26.00
C LYS A 123 -9.45 -8.56 24.81
N ARG A 124 -8.99 -8.95 23.61
CA ARG A 124 -9.79 -8.89 22.37
C ARG A 124 -11.15 -9.59 22.49
N THR A 125 -11.26 -10.61 23.33
CA THR A 125 -12.50 -11.38 23.57
C THR A 125 -13.48 -10.69 24.51
N THR A 126 -13.01 -9.72 25.30
CA THR A 126 -13.81 -8.98 26.29
C THR A 126 -14.01 -7.52 25.91
N GLU A 127 -13.53 -7.10 24.74
CA GLU A 127 -13.65 -5.74 24.22
C GLU A 127 -15.12 -5.43 23.88
N THR A 128 -15.63 -4.30 24.37
CA THR A 128 -16.99 -3.84 24.06
C THR A 128 -17.12 -3.40 22.59
N ALA A 129 -18.34 -3.42 22.06
CA ALA A 129 -18.59 -3.02 20.67
C ALA A 129 -18.23 -1.54 20.43
N GLU A 130 -18.52 -0.68 21.40
CA GLU A 130 -18.27 0.76 21.36
C GLU A 130 -16.76 1.05 21.38
N HIS A 131 -16.01 0.40 22.27
CA HIS A 131 -14.56 0.54 22.32
C HIS A 131 -13.93 0.07 21.01
N LYS A 132 -14.35 -1.10 20.51
CA LYS A 132 -13.88 -1.66 19.24
C LYS A 132 -14.11 -0.71 18.06
N ALA A 133 -15.29 -0.08 17.98
CA ALA A 133 -15.59 0.88 16.95
C ALA A 133 -14.66 2.10 17.02
N LYS A 134 -14.52 2.70 18.23
CA LYS A 134 -13.64 3.85 18.47
C LYS A 134 -12.18 3.53 18.13
N ARG A 135 -11.65 2.42 18.63
CA ARG A 135 -10.30 1.96 18.36
C ARG A 135 -10.04 1.74 16.88
N LYS A 136 -10.94 1.02 16.19
CA LYS A 136 -10.76 0.74 14.77
C LYS A 136 -10.68 2.02 13.95
N LYS A 137 -11.54 2.99 14.27
CA LYS A 137 -11.51 4.32 13.65
C LYS A 137 -10.21 5.06 14.00
N ALA A 138 -9.85 5.16 15.28
CA ALA A 138 -8.64 5.87 15.71
C ALA A 138 -7.36 5.27 15.10
N ALA A 139 -7.25 3.94 15.01
CA ALA A 139 -6.13 3.29 14.35
C ALA A 139 -6.08 3.62 12.84
N ALA A 140 -7.24 3.63 12.17
CA ALA A 140 -7.33 4.00 10.76
C ALA A 140 -6.96 5.47 10.52
N ASP A 141 -7.46 6.38 11.36
CA ASP A 141 -7.13 7.81 11.32
C ASP A 141 -5.63 8.05 11.57
N ALA A 142 -4.99 7.20 12.39
CA ALA A 142 -3.55 7.19 12.61
C ALA A 142 -2.73 6.51 11.50
N GLY A 143 -3.37 6.05 10.42
CA GLY A 143 -2.75 5.50 9.21
C GLY A 143 -2.74 3.98 9.10
N MET A 144 -3.44 3.25 9.98
CA MET A 144 -3.59 1.80 9.85
C MET A 144 -4.53 1.47 8.69
N ILE A 145 -4.06 0.62 7.78
CA ILE A 145 -4.93 0.07 6.74
C ILE A 145 -5.42 -1.30 7.19
N TRP A 146 -6.70 -1.38 7.56
CA TRP A 146 -7.34 -2.63 7.95
C TRP A 146 -7.48 -3.56 6.74
N PRO A 147 -7.44 -4.89 6.92
CA PRO A 147 -7.67 -5.83 5.81
C PRO A 147 -9.04 -5.67 5.11
N SER A 148 -10.02 -5.07 5.79
CA SER A 148 -11.32 -4.73 5.20
C SER A 148 -11.28 -3.53 4.25
N MET A 149 -10.25 -2.68 4.33
CA MET A 149 -10.01 -1.53 3.45
C MET A 149 -9.34 -2.02 2.16
N ILE A 150 -10.03 -2.91 1.44
CA ILE A 150 -9.45 -3.70 0.35
C ILE A 150 -8.89 -2.84 -0.79
N PHE A 151 -9.44 -1.65 -1.03
CA PHE A 151 -8.93 -0.72 -2.03
C PHE A 151 -7.59 -0.08 -1.61
N ASP A 152 -7.45 0.35 -0.36
CA ASP A 152 -6.20 0.92 0.15
C ASP A 152 -5.08 -0.13 0.15
N VAL A 153 -5.39 -1.38 0.54
CA VAL A 153 -4.46 -2.51 0.42
C VAL A 153 -4.05 -2.74 -1.04
N ALA A 154 -5.01 -2.79 -1.96
CA ALA A 154 -4.75 -2.97 -3.39
C ALA A 154 -3.87 -1.84 -3.96
N SER A 155 -4.13 -0.60 -3.54
CA SER A 155 -3.38 0.59 -3.94
C SER A 155 -1.92 0.51 -3.47
N ASN A 156 -1.67 0.03 -2.26
CA ASN A 156 -0.32 -0.22 -1.77
C ASN A 156 0.42 -1.28 -2.60
N CYS A 157 -0.25 -2.35 -3.04
CA CYS A 157 0.35 -3.30 -3.98
C CYS A 157 0.78 -2.62 -5.29
N MET A 158 -0.09 -1.76 -5.84
CA MET A 158 0.17 -1.05 -7.11
C MET A 158 1.26 0.02 -7.00
N SER A 159 1.51 0.57 -5.81
CA SER A 159 2.61 1.52 -5.61
C SER A 159 3.95 0.94 -6.08
N CYS A 160 4.18 -0.35 -5.84
CA CYS A 160 5.41 -1.04 -6.20
C CYS A 160 5.25 -1.82 -7.52
N HIS A 161 4.21 -2.65 -7.62
CA HIS A 161 4.01 -3.53 -8.78
C HIS A 161 3.58 -2.78 -10.05
N GLY A 162 2.99 -1.60 -9.90
CA GLY A 162 2.70 -0.67 -10.99
C GLY A 162 3.79 0.37 -11.23
N LEU A 163 4.90 0.32 -10.49
CA LEU A 163 5.99 1.32 -10.50
C LEU A 163 5.44 2.75 -10.35
N ALA A 164 4.46 2.92 -9.46
CA ALA A 164 3.65 4.12 -9.32
C ALA A 164 3.83 4.82 -7.96
N ASN A 165 4.80 4.38 -7.14
CA ASN A 165 5.03 4.96 -5.82
C ASN A 165 5.24 6.47 -5.92
N PRO A 166 4.50 7.31 -5.16
CA PRO A 166 4.63 8.77 -5.25
C PRO A 166 6.05 9.30 -5.04
N LYS A 167 6.86 8.59 -4.24
CA LYS A 167 8.26 8.96 -3.95
C LYS A 167 9.25 8.56 -5.06
N LEU A 168 8.81 7.84 -6.09
CA LEU A 168 9.61 7.53 -7.27
C LEU A 168 9.43 8.64 -8.32
N SER A 169 10.52 9.35 -8.63
CA SER A 169 10.54 10.33 -9.71
C SER A 169 10.49 9.67 -11.09
N GLY A 170 10.02 10.42 -12.09
CA GLY A 170 10.05 9.98 -13.48
C GLY A 170 11.46 9.68 -13.98
N GLU A 171 12.41 10.59 -13.70
CA GLU A 171 13.82 10.43 -14.06
C GLU A 171 14.41 9.11 -13.53
N HIS A 172 14.17 8.78 -12.25
CA HIS A 172 14.61 7.52 -11.67
C HIS A 172 13.91 6.33 -12.31
N ALA A 173 12.60 6.41 -12.57
CA ALA A 173 11.87 5.34 -13.24
C ALA A 173 12.46 5.03 -14.63
N SER A 174 12.74 6.05 -15.46
CA SER A 174 13.31 5.90 -16.80
C SER A 174 14.73 5.32 -16.74
N LYS A 175 15.58 5.87 -15.88
CA LYS A 175 16.94 5.35 -15.65
C LYS A 175 16.94 3.90 -15.17
N MET A 176 16.00 3.52 -14.31
CA MET A 176 15.84 2.13 -13.85
C MET A 176 15.42 1.21 -14.99
N LEU A 177 14.41 1.60 -15.79
CA LEU A 177 13.89 0.81 -16.91
C LEU A 177 14.92 0.64 -18.03
N ALA A 178 15.63 1.70 -18.40
CA ALA A 178 16.74 1.65 -19.37
C ALA A 178 17.85 0.67 -18.95
N ASN A 179 17.99 0.44 -17.64
CA ASN A 179 18.98 -0.46 -17.06
C ASN A 179 18.43 -1.84 -16.67
N GLY A 180 17.23 -2.18 -17.15
CA GLY A 180 16.67 -3.53 -17.04
C GLY A 180 15.82 -3.77 -15.80
N HIS A 181 15.42 -2.72 -15.07
CA HIS A 181 14.43 -2.90 -14.00
C HIS A 181 13.13 -3.45 -14.60
N PRO A 182 12.54 -4.52 -14.02
CA PRO A 182 11.32 -5.09 -14.56
C PRO A 182 10.12 -4.17 -14.29
N LEU A 183 9.19 -4.14 -15.24
CA LEU A 183 7.84 -3.60 -15.06
C LEU A 183 6.87 -4.59 -15.68
N ASN A 184 6.02 -5.21 -14.86
CA ASN A 184 5.02 -6.15 -15.32
C ASN A 184 3.65 -5.44 -15.43
N PRO A 185 3.23 -4.99 -16.62
CA PRO A 185 1.93 -4.34 -16.79
C PRO A 185 0.75 -5.30 -16.58
N ASN A 186 1.00 -6.62 -16.52
CA ASN A 186 -0.01 -7.66 -16.31
C ASN A 186 -0.06 -8.13 -14.84
N PHE A 187 0.38 -7.31 -13.88
CA PHE A 187 0.20 -7.62 -12.47
C PHE A 187 -1.30 -7.70 -12.15
N GLU A 188 -1.77 -8.85 -11.66
CA GLU A 188 -3.16 -9.08 -11.30
C GLU A 188 -3.25 -9.42 -9.80
N LEU A 189 -3.94 -8.57 -9.04
CA LEU A 189 -3.96 -8.60 -7.58
C LEU A 189 -4.42 -9.94 -7.01
N THR A 190 -5.51 -10.50 -7.54
CA THR A 190 -6.15 -11.73 -7.04
C THR A 190 -5.19 -12.91 -7.10
N LYS A 191 -4.43 -13.02 -8.19
CA LYS A 191 -3.44 -14.06 -8.44
C LYS A 191 -2.31 -14.03 -7.40
N TYR A 192 -1.73 -12.85 -7.18
CA TYR A 192 -0.62 -12.70 -6.23
C TYR A 192 -1.12 -12.76 -4.78
N TYR A 193 -2.33 -12.26 -4.51
CA TYR A 193 -2.96 -12.38 -3.21
C TYR A 193 -3.15 -13.84 -2.82
N ASN A 194 -3.86 -14.62 -3.62
CA ASN A 194 -4.17 -16.01 -3.30
C ASN A 194 -2.93 -16.92 -3.31
N GLY A 195 -1.93 -16.64 -4.16
CA GLY A 195 -0.75 -17.48 -4.29
C GLY A 195 0.36 -17.22 -3.28
N SER A 196 0.51 -15.97 -2.84
CA SER A 196 1.66 -15.59 -2.01
C SER A 196 1.26 -15.04 -0.66
N VAL A 197 0.35 -14.06 -0.61
CA VAL A 197 0.15 -13.25 0.60
C VAL A 197 -1.21 -13.45 1.27
N ARG A 198 -1.96 -14.51 0.96
CA ARG A 198 -3.25 -14.80 1.60
C ARG A 198 -3.05 -15.12 3.08
N HIS A 199 -3.64 -14.34 3.98
CA HIS A 199 -3.57 -14.53 5.43
C HIS A 199 -4.93 -14.24 6.09
N ARG A 200 -5.97 -14.98 5.70
CA ARG A 200 -7.36 -14.76 6.13
C ARG A 200 -7.71 -15.50 7.41
N PHE A 201 -7.03 -15.13 8.49
CA PHE A 201 -7.23 -15.66 9.84
C PHE A 201 -8.20 -14.77 10.63
N TYR A 202 -9.52 -14.97 10.44
CA TYR A 202 -10.56 -14.11 11.03
C TYR A 202 -11.64 -14.92 11.73
N PRO A 203 -12.24 -14.39 12.82
CA PRO A 203 -13.35 -15.06 13.51
C PRO A 203 -14.46 -15.57 12.56
N PRO A 204 -15.16 -16.66 12.90
CA PRO A 204 -15.01 -17.43 14.15
C PRO A 204 -13.72 -18.27 14.21
N ASP A 205 -13.20 -18.69 13.06
CA ASP A 205 -11.98 -19.51 12.95
C ASP A 205 -10.75 -18.67 12.53
N VAL A 206 -9.88 -18.41 13.51
CA VAL A 206 -8.60 -17.69 13.33
C VAL A 206 -7.39 -18.62 13.13
N THR A 207 -7.59 -19.93 13.08
CA THR A 207 -6.51 -20.90 12.85
C THR A 207 -6.42 -21.28 11.36
N LYS A 208 -7.53 -21.18 10.63
CA LYS A 208 -7.58 -21.45 9.20
C LYS A 208 -7.29 -20.22 8.34
N ASN A 209 -6.40 -20.38 7.38
CA ASN A 209 -6.20 -19.41 6.30
C ASN A 209 -7.33 -19.57 5.26
N LYS A 210 -8.43 -18.85 5.42
CA LYS A 210 -9.66 -19.08 4.63
C LYS A 210 -9.48 -18.73 3.15
N GLU A 211 -9.97 -19.60 2.27
CA GLU A 211 -9.99 -19.34 0.83
C GLU A 211 -11.02 -18.27 0.46
N LEU A 212 -10.72 -17.51 -0.59
CA LEU A 212 -11.71 -16.60 -1.17
C LEU A 212 -12.74 -17.43 -1.92
N THR A 213 -14.02 -17.16 -1.67
CA THR A 213 -15.08 -17.69 -2.54
C THR A 213 -14.98 -17.05 -3.93
N LYS A 214 -15.61 -17.65 -4.96
CA LYS A 214 -15.64 -17.06 -6.31
C LYS A 214 -16.16 -15.61 -6.32
N PRO A 215 -17.24 -15.24 -5.60
CA PRO A 215 -17.68 -13.85 -5.50
C PRO A 215 -16.63 -12.93 -4.85
N GLN A 216 -15.93 -13.42 -3.81
CA GLN A 216 -14.87 -12.64 -3.17
C GLN A 216 -13.66 -12.43 -4.08
N MET A 217 -13.31 -13.42 -4.91
CA MET A 217 -12.28 -13.29 -5.94
C MET A 217 -12.71 -12.29 -7.02
N ALA A 218 -13.96 -12.36 -7.50
CA ALA A 218 -14.53 -11.41 -8.45
C ALA A 218 -14.45 -9.96 -7.93
N ARG A 219 -14.83 -9.75 -6.68
CA ARG A 219 -14.72 -8.44 -6.03
C ARG A 219 -13.27 -7.98 -5.90
N LEU A 220 -12.35 -8.85 -5.44
CA LEU A 220 -10.94 -8.50 -5.29
C LEU A 220 -10.30 -8.15 -6.64
N TYR A 221 -10.66 -8.88 -7.70
CA TYR A 221 -10.23 -8.61 -9.06
C TYR A 221 -10.65 -7.20 -9.51
N LEU A 222 -11.92 -6.84 -9.35
CA LEU A 222 -12.44 -5.52 -9.70
C LEU A 222 -11.78 -4.40 -8.89
N VAL A 223 -11.58 -4.59 -7.58
CA VAL A 223 -10.83 -3.64 -6.74
C VAL A 223 -9.37 -3.51 -7.19
N GLY A 224 -8.75 -4.60 -7.61
CA GLY A 224 -7.43 -4.59 -8.23
C GLY A 224 -7.39 -3.73 -9.50
N GLN A 225 -8.39 -3.85 -10.37
CA GLN A 225 -8.49 -3.02 -11.57
C GLN A 225 -8.71 -1.54 -11.23
N ALA A 226 -9.56 -1.24 -10.25
CA ALA A 226 -9.74 0.12 -9.75
C ALA A 226 -8.43 0.73 -9.23
N ALA A 227 -7.67 -0.01 -8.41
CA ALA A 227 -6.37 0.43 -7.91
C ALA A 227 -5.34 0.58 -9.05
N ALA A 228 -5.38 -0.30 -10.05
CA ALA A 228 -4.54 -0.19 -11.24
C ALA A 228 -4.85 1.09 -12.03
N LEU A 229 -6.13 1.41 -12.24
CA LEU A 229 -6.56 2.63 -12.93
C LEU A 229 -6.07 3.87 -12.20
N VAL A 230 -6.37 3.99 -10.89
CA VAL A 230 -5.96 5.16 -10.08
C VAL A 230 -4.45 5.34 -10.09
N SER A 231 -3.70 4.27 -9.81
CA SER A 231 -2.24 4.35 -9.76
C SER A 231 -1.62 4.62 -11.12
N ALA A 232 -2.11 4.01 -12.21
CA ALA A 232 -1.56 4.21 -13.54
C ALA A 232 -1.89 5.60 -14.10
N THR A 233 -3.11 6.12 -13.86
CA THR A 233 -3.49 7.48 -14.24
C THR A 233 -2.66 8.53 -13.50
N ALA A 234 -2.41 8.36 -12.21
CA ALA A 234 -1.51 9.26 -11.47
C ALA A 234 -0.05 9.14 -11.90
N ALA A 235 0.36 7.97 -12.41
CA ALA A 235 1.75 7.68 -12.75
C ALA A 235 2.12 8.09 -14.18
N ILE A 236 1.20 8.02 -15.14
CA ILE A 236 1.52 8.09 -16.58
C ILE A 236 2.29 9.35 -17.00
N ALA A 237 2.01 10.49 -16.35
CA ALA A 237 2.66 11.77 -16.66
C ALA A 237 4.00 11.96 -15.93
N LYS A 238 4.51 10.97 -15.18
CA LYS A 238 5.78 11.09 -14.48
C LYS A 238 6.97 11.23 -15.43
N THR A 239 6.91 10.59 -16.60
CA THR A 239 7.99 10.59 -17.59
C THR A 239 7.46 10.20 -18.96
N ASP A 240 8.14 10.68 -20.01
CA ASP A 240 7.87 10.31 -21.41
C ASP A 240 8.60 9.04 -21.86
N ASP A 241 9.24 8.29 -20.95
CA ASP A 241 9.88 7.01 -21.28
C ASP A 241 8.90 6.06 -21.99
N PRO A 242 9.19 5.59 -23.21
CA PRO A 242 8.24 4.80 -23.99
C PRO A 242 7.81 3.51 -23.30
N LYS A 243 8.70 2.83 -22.56
CA LYS A 243 8.38 1.58 -21.85
C LYS A 243 7.49 1.86 -20.66
N TYR A 244 7.78 2.92 -19.90
CA TYR A 244 6.95 3.35 -18.78
C TYR A 244 5.55 3.71 -19.25
N THR A 245 5.45 4.62 -20.23
CA THR A 245 4.18 5.12 -20.77
C THR A 245 3.35 4.02 -21.40
N ALA A 246 3.96 3.12 -22.20
CA ALA A 246 3.26 1.97 -22.77
C ALA A 246 2.69 1.04 -21.68
N ALA A 247 3.46 0.77 -20.62
CA ALA A 247 3.00 -0.04 -19.51
C ALA A 247 1.83 0.61 -18.76
N GLN A 248 1.89 1.91 -18.47
CA GLN A 248 0.79 2.63 -17.82
C GLN A 248 -0.46 2.70 -18.71
N LYS A 249 -0.30 3.00 -20.01
CA LYS A 249 -1.41 2.99 -20.99
C LYS A 249 -2.09 1.62 -21.03
N LYS A 250 -1.33 0.53 -21.05
CA LYS A 250 -1.88 -0.83 -21.01
C LYS A 250 -2.70 -1.09 -19.75
N ARG A 251 -2.18 -0.71 -18.58
CA ARG A 251 -2.89 -0.86 -17.29
C ARG A 251 -4.18 -0.04 -17.25
N ILE A 252 -4.15 1.21 -17.73
CA ILE A 252 -5.34 2.08 -17.82
C ILE A 252 -6.38 1.47 -18.75
N SER A 253 -5.96 1.07 -19.97
CA SER A 253 -6.87 0.51 -20.98
C SER A 253 -7.57 -0.75 -20.46
N PHE A 254 -6.79 -1.71 -19.92
CA PHE A 254 -7.34 -2.95 -19.37
C PHE A 254 -8.28 -2.69 -18.20
N ALA A 255 -7.93 -1.78 -17.28
CA ALA A 255 -8.81 -1.44 -16.17
C ALA A 255 -10.12 -0.80 -16.66
N LYS A 256 -10.06 0.13 -17.62
CA LYS A 256 -11.25 0.77 -18.20
C LYS A 256 -12.16 -0.24 -18.92
N GLU A 257 -11.60 -1.19 -19.67
CA GLU A 257 -12.35 -2.24 -20.39
C GLU A 257 -13.24 -3.06 -19.44
N ILE A 258 -12.72 -3.39 -18.26
CA ILE A 258 -13.46 -4.17 -17.26
C ILE A 258 -14.42 -3.28 -16.48
N LEU A 259 -13.93 -2.15 -15.98
CA LEU A 259 -14.70 -1.29 -15.10
C LEU A 259 -15.89 -0.64 -15.82
N SER A 260 -15.81 -0.40 -17.14
CA SER A 260 -16.94 0.13 -17.92
C SER A 260 -18.17 -0.78 -17.93
N LYS A 261 -18.01 -2.07 -17.60
CA LYS A 261 -19.08 -3.06 -17.50
C LYS A 261 -19.73 -3.10 -16.10
N VAL A 262 -19.27 -2.28 -15.17
CA VAL A 262 -19.74 -2.22 -13.79
C VAL A 262 -20.34 -0.83 -13.54
N PRO A 263 -21.68 -0.69 -13.41
CA PRO A 263 -22.33 0.61 -13.23
C PRO A 263 -21.76 1.44 -12.07
N GLU A 264 -21.41 0.77 -10.96
CA GLU A 264 -20.82 1.39 -9.78
C GLU A 264 -19.45 2.04 -10.04
N ALA A 265 -18.78 1.70 -11.15
CA ALA A 265 -17.48 2.25 -11.51
C ALA A 265 -17.56 3.59 -12.27
N ALA A 266 -18.75 4.12 -12.56
CA ALA A 266 -18.92 5.36 -13.32
C ALA A 266 -18.06 6.53 -12.79
N LYS A 267 -18.02 6.72 -11.46
CA LYS A 267 -17.24 7.79 -10.84
C LYS A 267 -15.74 7.59 -10.97
N ILE A 268 -15.22 6.39 -10.70
CA ILE A 268 -13.78 6.11 -10.79
C ILE A 268 -13.28 6.14 -12.24
N LEU A 269 -14.12 5.79 -13.21
CA LEU A 269 -13.81 5.91 -14.64
C LEU A 269 -13.66 7.37 -15.08
N LYS A 270 -14.53 8.25 -14.58
CA LYS A 270 -14.47 9.70 -14.86
C LYS A 270 -13.34 10.40 -14.10
N THR A 271 -13.12 10.02 -12.84
CA THR A 271 -12.18 10.69 -11.94
C THR A 271 -11.41 9.66 -11.10
N PRO A 272 -10.29 9.12 -11.62
CA PRO A 272 -9.53 8.06 -10.97
C PRO A 272 -8.74 8.55 -9.74
N THR A 273 -9.42 8.75 -8.62
CA THR A 273 -8.81 9.16 -7.34
C THR A 273 -8.89 8.07 -6.29
N MET A 274 -8.11 8.22 -5.22
CA MET A 274 -8.18 7.31 -4.06
C MET A 274 -9.59 7.27 -3.47
N ASP A 275 -10.28 8.41 -3.37
CA ASP A 275 -11.62 8.48 -2.81
C ASP A 275 -12.67 7.84 -3.73
N ALA A 276 -12.58 8.06 -5.04
CA ALA A 276 -13.44 7.37 -6.00
C ALA A 276 -13.23 5.85 -5.95
N GLY A 277 -11.99 5.40 -5.75
CA GLY A 277 -11.66 3.99 -5.57
C GLY A 277 -12.21 3.36 -4.29
N ARG A 278 -12.15 4.08 -3.16
CA ARG A 278 -12.79 3.66 -1.90
C ARG A 278 -14.30 3.56 -2.06
N GLN A 279 -14.92 4.59 -2.62
CA GLN A 279 -16.36 4.62 -2.90
C GLN A 279 -16.79 3.47 -3.82
N PHE A 280 -16.02 3.17 -4.86
CA PHE A 280 -16.25 2.02 -5.72
C PHE A 280 -16.18 0.69 -4.93
N ALA A 281 -15.12 0.48 -4.15
CA ALA A 281 -14.93 -0.75 -3.40
C ALA A 281 -16.03 -1.01 -2.34
N ASP A 282 -16.59 0.07 -1.79
CA ASP A 282 -17.75 0.02 -0.90
C ASP A 282 -19.05 -0.24 -1.68
N ALA A 283 -19.26 0.41 -2.82
CA ALA A 283 -20.47 0.24 -3.65
C ALA A 283 -20.65 -1.18 -4.22
N ILE A 284 -19.55 -1.93 -4.39
CA ILE A 284 -19.56 -3.32 -4.85
C ILE A 284 -19.54 -4.35 -3.71
N LYS A 285 -19.60 -3.90 -2.45
CA LYS A 285 -19.63 -4.81 -1.30
C LYS A 285 -20.90 -5.64 -1.28
N GLY A 286 -20.76 -6.95 -1.13
CA GLY A 286 -21.89 -7.88 -1.05
C GLY A 286 -22.51 -8.26 -2.41
N LYS A 287 -22.06 -7.64 -3.50
CA LYS A 287 -22.50 -7.97 -4.87
C LYS A 287 -21.64 -9.09 -5.46
N ASP A 288 -22.23 -9.92 -6.29
CA ASP A 288 -21.54 -11.00 -7.00
C ASP A 288 -21.31 -10.62 -8.47
N PHE A 289 -20.04 -10.59 -8.87
CA PHE A 289 -19.62 -10.30 -10.24
C PHE A 289 -19.01 -11.53 -10.93
N THR A 290 -19.22 -12.73 -10.37
CA THR A 290 -18.62 -13.97 -10.90
C THR A 290 -19.01 -14.21 -12.36
N ALA A 291 -20.26 -13.96 -12.74
CA ALA A 291 -20.69 -14.08 -14.14
C ALA A 291 -19.94 -13.10 -15.07
N LEU A 292 -19.67 -11.87 -14.59
CA LEU A 292 -19.02 -10.83 -15.37
C LEU A 292 -17.51 -11.08 -15.56
N VAL A 293 -16.81 -11.44 -14.49
CA VAL A 293 -15.33 -11.52 -14.51
C VAL A 293 -14.79 -12.95 -14.39
N GLY A 294 -15.65 -13.96 -14.24
CA GLY A 294 -15.28 -15.35 -14.05
C GLY A 294 -14.23 -15.87 -15.05
N PRO A 295 -14.42 -15.68 -16.37
CA PRO A 295 -13.43 -16.08 -17.38
C PRO A 295 -12.06 -15.39 -17.25
N ARG A 296 -11.97 -14.30 -16.49
CA ARG A 296 -10.74 -13.53 -16.25
C ARG A 296 -10.13 -13.78 -14.88
N LEU A 297 -10.82 -14.53 -14.02
CA LEU A 297 -10.27 -14.89 -12.72
C LEU A 297 -9.10 -15.86 -12.89
N PRO A 298 -8.02 -15.69 -12.12
CA PRO A 298 -6.89 -16.61 -12.17
C PRO A 298 -7.31 -18.01 -11.71
N THR A 299 -7.02 -19.01 -12.55
CA THR A 299 -7.20 -20.44 -12.23
C THR A 299 -5.95 -21.07 -11.61
N SER A 300 -4.82 -20.37 -11.67
CA SER A 300 -3.54 -20.76 -11.08
C SER A 300 -2.92 -19.59 -10.33
N PHE A 301 -2.38 -19.88 -9.15
CA PHE A 301 -1.82 -18.89 -8.23
C PHE A 301 -0.27 -19.00 -8.18
N LYS A 302 0.40 -17.89 -7.82
CA LYS A 302 1.87 -17.70 -7.93
C LYS A 302 2.61 -17.63 -6.61
#